data_AF-A0A1F2SVK9-F1
#
_entry.id   AF-A0A1F2SVK9-F1
#
_cell.length_a   1.000
_cell.length_b   1.000
_cell.length_c   1.000
_cell.angle_alpha   90.00
_cell.angle_beta   90.00
_cell.angle_gamma   90.00
#
_symmetry.space_group_name_H-M   'P 1'
#
loop_
_entity.id
_entity.type
_entity.pdbx_description
1 polymer ?
#
loop_
_entity_poly.entity_id
_entity_poly.type
_entity_poly.pdbx_seq_one_letter_code
_entity_poly.pdbx_strand_id
1 'polypeptide(L)'
;MNAAAHRVEGNANAPVLYMALELSNTTWKVVFGDGARRRQVAVPAGELMKLQEAVTEAKERFGFAGSCRVVKSRCPSQCAARTSG
;
A
#
# COMPACT_ATOMS: atom_id res chain seq x y z
N MET A 1 20.01 -10.55 30.31
CA MET A 1 19.90 -10.71 28.84
C MET A 1 18.52 -10.18 28.46
N ASN A 2 18.42 -8.93 28.03
CA ASN A 2 17.12 -8.28 27.84
C ASN A 2 16.76 -8.29 26.36
N ALA A 3 15.92 -9.25 25.96
CA ALA A 3 15.28 -9.24 24.65
C ALA A 3 14.17 -8.19 24.66
N ALA A 4 14.44 -7.03 24.08
CA ALA A 4 13.45 -5.99 23.85
C ALA A 4 12.42 -6.50 22.82
N ALA A 5 11.34 -7.12 23.34
CA ALA A 5 10.14 -7.35 22.57
C ALA A 5 9.56 -5.97 22.20
N HIS A 6 9.76 -5.55 20.95
CA HIS A 6 9.14 -4.35 20.40
C HIS A 6 7.64 -4.62 20.22
N ARG A 7 6.88 -4.50 21.32
CA ARG A 7 5.42 -4.48 21.31
C ARG A 7 5.00 -3.20 20.60
N VAL A 8 4.73 -3.29 19.30
CA VAL A 8 3.94 -2.25 18.63
C VAL A 8 2.54 -2.39 19.21
N GLU A 9 2.19 -1.51 20.14
CA GLU A 9 0.81 -1.31 20.56
C GLU A 9 -0.02 -0.99 19.31
N GLY A 10 -0.80 -1.98 18.88
CA GLY A 10 -1.64 -1.87 17.71
C GLY A 10 -2.77 -0.90 18.00
N ASN A 11 -2.61 0.36 17.60
CA ASN A 11 -3.78 1.22 17.40
C ASN A 11 -4.54 0.67 16.20
N ALA A 12 -5.49 -0.24 16.46
CA ALA A 12 -6.34 -0.88 15.46
C ALA A 12 -7.19 0.11 14.64
N ASN A 13 -7.20 1.40 15.00
CA ASN A 13 -7.97 2.45 14.33
C ASN A 13 -7.16 3.40 13.43
N ALA A 14 -5.85 3.20 13.28
CA ALA A 14 -5.08 4.04 12.34
C ALA A 14 -5.36 3.61 10.89
N PRO A 15 -5.64 4.54 9.96
CA PRO A 15 -5.87 4.20 8.56
C PRO A 15 -4.62 3.53 7.95
N VAL A 16 -4.84 2.44 7.21
CA VAL A 16 -3.79 1.66 6.54
C VAL A 16 -3.93 1.78 5.03
N LEU A 17 -2.83 2.14 4.36
CA LEU A 17 -2.71 2.07 2.90
C LEU A 17 -1.93 0.81 2.54
N TYR A 18 -2.62 -0.16 1.94
CA TYR A 18 -1.99 -1.35 1.39
C TYR A 18 -1.31 -1.01 0.07
N MET A 19 -0.09 -1.51 -0.11
CA MET A 19 0.72 -1.33 -1.31
C MET A 19 1.27 -2.67 -1.81
N ALA A 20 1.03 -2.99 -3.08
CA ALA A 20 1.66 -4.11 -3.78
C ALA A 20 2.49 -3.57 -4.95
N LEU A 21 3.67 -4.16 -5.17
CA LEU A 21 4.58 -3.77 -6.26
C LEU A 21 4.94 -4.98 -7.10
N GLU A 22 4.80 -4.83 -8.41
CA GLU A 22 5.39 -5.71 -9.43
C GLU A 22 6.54 -4.94 -10.07
N LEU A 23 7.77 -5.40 -9.82
CA LEU A 23 8.97 -4.73 -10.29
C LEU A 23 9.41 -5.36 -11.62
N SER A 24 9.54 -4.53 -12.66
CA SER A 24 10.29 -4.87 -13.88
C SER A 24 11.47 -3.91 -14.05
N ASN A 25 12.32 -4.17 -15.05
CA ASN A 25 13.50 -3.35 -15.33
C ASN A 25 13.18 -2.00 -15.98
N THR A 26 11.96 -1.80 -16.47
CA THR A 26 11.57 -0.57 -17.18
C THR A 26 10.43 0.16 -16.48
N THR A 27 9.51 -0.57 -15.86
CA THR A 27 8.34 0.01 -15.19
C THR A 27 7.91 -0.84 -14.00
N TRP A 28 7.67 -0.21 -12.87
CA TRP A 28 7.04 -0.80 -11.70
C TRP A 28 5.54 -0.57 -11.76
N LYS A 29 4.75 -1.63 -11.62
CA LYS A 29 3.31 -1.51 -11.39
C LYS A 29 3.09 -1.46 -9.89
N VAL A 30 2.47 -0.39 -9.41
CA VAL A 30 2.19 -0.19 -7.99
C VAL A 30 0.69 -0.15 -7.81
N VAL A 31 0.17 -0.97 -6.90
CA VAL A 31 -1.24 -1.02 -6.54
C VAL A 31 -1.40 -0.55 -5.11
N PHE A 32 -2.24 0.48 -4.93
CA PHE A 32 -2.64 1.02 -3.64
C PHE A 32 -4.07 0.63 -3.31
N GLY A 33 -4.40 0.43 -2.03
CA GLY A 33 -5.78 0.22 -1.61
C GLY A 33 -6.00 0.35 -0.11
N ASP A 34 -7.26 0.51 0.28
CA ASP A 34 -7.72 0.58 1.68
C ASP A 34 -8.45 -0.70 2.13
N GLY A 35 -8.41 -1.75 1.29
CA GLY A 35 -9.11 -3.03 1.50
C GLY A 35 -10.45 -3.12 0.80
N ALA A 36 -11.08 -1.99 0.43
CA ALA A 36 -12.32 -1.95 -0.34
C ALA A 36 -12.11 -1.39 -1.75
N ARG A 37 -11.29 -0.35 -1.86
CA ARG A 37 -10.96 0.37 -3.09
C ARG A 37 -9.51 0.09 -3.47
N ARG A 38 -9.24 0.10 -4.78
CA ARG A 38 -7.88 -0.09 -5.32
C ARG A 38 -7.57 0.90 -6.44
N ARG A 39 -6.31 1.28 -6.56
CA ARG A 39 -5.77 2.09 -7.66
C ARG A 39 -4.43 1.53 -8.10
N GLN A 40 -4.24 1.41 -9.39
CA GLN A 40 -2.97 0.99 -9.99
C GLN A 40 -2.33 2.18 -10.69
N VAL A 41 -1.01 2.30 -10.54
CA VAL A 41 -0.18 3.28 -11.25
C VAL A 41 1.06 2.58 -11.81
N ALA A 42 1.56 3.13 -12.92
CA ALA A 42 2.84 2.74 -13.50
C ALA A 42 3.89 3.79 -13.11
N VAL A 43 5.01 3.33 -12.56
CA VAL A 43 6.14 4.18 -12.16
C VAL A 43 7.36 3.72 -12.96
N PRO A 44 8.15 4.62 -13.58
CA PRO A 44 9.39 4.20 -14.23
C PRO A 44 10.33 3.49 -13.24
N ALA A 45 10.99 2.43 -13.67
CA ALA A 45 11.89 1.69 -12.80
C ALA A 45 13.07 2.57 -12.34
N GLY A 46 13.44 2.47 -11.06
CA GLY A 46 14.53 3.25 -10.46
C GLY A 46 14.13 4.65 -9.98
N GLU A 47 12.96 5.16 -10.38
CA GLU A 47 12.47 6.49 -10.00
C GLU A 47 11.79 6.47 -8.61
N LEU A 48 12.61 6.43 -7.56
CA LEU A 48 12.12 6.42 -6.17
C LEU A 48 11.31 7.67 -5.79
N MET A 49 11.65 8.85 -6.36
CA MET A 49 10.88 10.07 -6.12
C MET A 49 9.45 9.95 -6.67
N LYS A 50 9.29 9.44 -7.89
CA LYS A 50 7.97 9.20 -8.49
C LYS A 50 7.17 8.15 -7.73
N LEU A 51 7.84 7.14 -7.16
CA LEU A 51 7.18 6.19 -6.26
C LEU A 51 6.65 6.89 -5.01
N GLN A 52 7.46 7.77 -4.40
CA GLN A 52 7.07 8.53 -3.22
C GLN A 52 5.91 9.50 -3.50
N GLU A 53 5.93 10.19 -4.64
CA GLU A 53 4.83 11.03 -5.12
C GLU A 53 3.53 10.22 -5.27
N ALA A 54 3.62 9.05 -5.90
CA ALA A 54 2.47 8.17 -6.07
C ALA A 54 1.87 7.69 -4.74
N VAL A 55 2.71 7.45 -3.72
CA VAL A 55 2.24 7.13 -2.36
C VAL A 55 1.50 8.32 -1.74
N THR A 56 2.01 9.54 -1.92
CA THR A 56 1.38 10.76 -1.40
C THR A 56 0.04 11.03 -2.08
N GLU A 57 -0.02 10.97 -3.41
CA GLU A 57 -1.28 11.12 -4.17
C GLU A 57 -2.30 10.06 -3.74
N ALA A 58 -1.85 8.81 -3.54
CA ALA A 58 -2.74 7.75 -3.05
C ALA A 58 -3.33 8.13 -1.68
N LYS A 59 -2.51 8.55 -0.71
CA LYS A 59 -3.02 8.96 0.62
C LYS A 59 -4.09 10.04 0.52
N GLU A 60 -3.84 11.09 -0.26
CA GLU A 60 -4.80 12.17 -0.49
C GLU A 60 -6.10 11.65 -1.12
N ARG A 61 -5.98 10.82 -2.15
CA ARG A 61 -7.12 10.23 -2.88
C ARG A 61 -7.99 9.35 -2.00
N PHE A 62 -7.38 8.58 -1.09
CA PHE A 62 -8.11 7.73 -0.14
C PHE A 62 -8.66 8.51 1.07
N GLY A 63 -8.35 9.81 1.18
CA GLY A 63 -8.82 10.67 2.27
C GLY A 63 -8.00 10.52 3.55
N PHE A 64 -6.80 9.96 3.46
CA PHE A 64 -5.91 9.79 4.60
C PHE A 64 -5.12 11.07 4.85
N ALA A 65 -5.69 11.97 5.67
CA ALA A 65 -4.98 13.16 6.14
C ALA A 65 -3.79 12.75 7.02
N GLY A 66 -2.56 12.92 6.50
CA GLY A 66 -1.33 12.77 7.29
C GLY A 66 -0.80 11.33 7.45
N SER A 67 -0.36 10.99 8.68
CA SER A 67 0.45 9.82 9.03
C SER A 67 -0.29 8.48 8.91
N CYS A 68 -0.67 8.12 7.68
CA CYS A 68 -1.18 6.80 7.34
C CYS A 68 -0.02 5.80 7.21
N ARG A 69 -0.21 4.62 7.82
CA ARG A 69 0.75 3.53 7.73
C ARG A 69 0.65 2.88 6.34
N VAL A 70 1.77 2.85 5.63
CA VAL A 70 1.89 2.11 4.37
C VAL A 70 2.36 0.70 4.69
N VAL A 71 1.59 -0.30 4.27
CA VAL A 71 1.90 -1.71 4.52
C VAL A 71 2.03 -2.43 3.18
N LYS A 72 3.12 -3.19 3.02
CA LYS A 72 3.25 -4.11 1.88
C LYS A 72 2.18 -5.18 1.99
N SER A 73 1.24 -5.22 1.06
CA SER A 73 0.30 -6.34 0.99
C SER A 73 0.98 -7.51 0.27
N ARG A 74 0.85 -8.71 0.83
CA ARG A 74 1.07 -9.93 0.06
C ARG A 74 -0.14 -10.00 -0.87
N CYS A 75 0.09 -9.79 -2.17
CA CYS A 75 -0.91 -9.79 -3.25
C CYS A 75 -2.21 -10.53 -2.88
N PRO A 76 -3.36 -9.84 -2.69
CA PRO A 76 -4.65 -10.49 -2.62
C PRO A 76 -5.23 -10.52 -4.05
N SER A 77 -4.54 -11.16 -5.00
CA SER A 77 -5.11 -11.36 -6.34
C SER A 77 -6.36 -12.26 -6.32
N GLN A 78 -6.80 -12.75 -5.15
CA GLN A 78 -7.93 -13.66 -5.00
C GLN A 78 -9.11 -13.15 -4.15
N CYS A 79 -9.10 -11.95 -3.56
CA CYS A 79 -10.24 -11.50 -2.74
C CYS A 79 -11.33 -10.72 -3.50
N ALA A 80 -11.19 -10.51 -4.82
CA ALA A 80 -12.19 -9.83 -5.64
C ALA A 80 -12.73 -10.74 -6.76
N ALA A 81 -13.35 -11.86 -6.39
CA ALA A 81 -14.17 -12.65 -7.30
C ALA A 81 -15.22 -13.46 -6.53
N ARG A 82 -16.21 -12.77 -5.95
CA ARG A 82 -17.50 -13.40 -5.63
C ARG A 82 -18.63 -12.38 -5.70
N THR A 83 -18.90 -11.88 -6.91
CA THR A 83 -20.27 -11.50 -7.26
C THR A 83 -20.97 -12.76 -7.73
N SER A 84 -21.89 -13.20 -6.89
CA SER A 84 -22.94 -14.19 -7.13
C SER A 84 -23.61 -14.00 -8.49
N GLY A 85 -23.73 -15.09 -9.23
CA GLY A 85 -24.83 -15.33 -10.17
C GLY A 85 -25.90 -16.17 -9.49
#